data_AF-A0A7K9TG01-F1
#
_entry.id   AF-A0A7K9TG01-F1
#
_cell.length_a   1.000
_cell.length_b   1.000
_cell.length_c   1.000
_cell.angle_alpha   90.00
_cell.angle_beta   90.00
_cell.angle_gamma   90.00
#
_symmetry.space_group_name_H-M   'P 1'
#
loop_
_entity.id
_entity.type
_entity.pdbx_description
1 polymer ?
#
loop_
_entity_poly.entity_id
_entity_poly.type
_entity_poly.pdbx_seq_one_letter_code
_entity_poly.pdbx_strand_id
1 'polypeptide(L)'
;MAQKKYLIAKLTSCLREDKIQLWKPPYTNENKEAGKEMKELVQKYSSKLNINEKDTESMLEEIRCKAIERGTGNERFKVTGIARLEIYLPHRKSRKVPLETNLFITGKELRSQIAQEHALKEDTIKIIINKKQLDLGKTLEDQGVTHNAKVMVLQLEQSDKETRRKVQEEELQCKKEKEINDKMQRTKKGLEILAKSEEYWDEDSHPYLDIANQTGRSIEIPPQAKKALVLAMGYHEKGRALMKKKEYEIALPHLLDADKHFCECSIELLNTVDNYAVLQLDIVWCYFRLEHLDCLDDAEKKLSTAHRCFQRCYGENHERLIDIKGSYGREKVLFLRLYLLQGIGHYHSGREKEAAEYIQKASCLYEELSIDPEKVECLSLLGFSEQEARLALRACHGNVEHAASLITSRREEVAQIRREERAKRQQRREDINTLKSMGYSERAAQTALRYTQGNLDQAFKFILDNPELLVEYDDLVAMDQFQVSQESIDQLMYMGFSRESSEQALKVFKGNIHLASQTLAHYGGVLPASLLPSPEGSSSSEESTSSKDSPTESAGSSSSPTDEDMEVDAVSEIIKDIPEHEEDYLDLTLEEEGQIIHEYLSYIQ
;
A
#
# COMPACT_ATOMS: atom_id res chain seq x y z
N MET A 1 6.63 28.97 2.55
CA MET A 1 5.22 28.94 3.05
C MET A 1 5.09 28.25 4.41
N ALA A 2 5.93 27.24 4.71
CA ALA A 2 5.98 26.55 6.01
C ALA A 2 6.10 27.50 7.22
N GLN A 3 7.05 28.43 7.21
CA GLN A 3 7.29 29.36 8.31
C GLN A 3 6.07 30.25 8.61
N LYS A 4 5.37 30.79 7.60
CA LYS A 4 4.17 31.61 7.81
C LYS A 4 3.05 30.82 8.51
N LYS A 5 2.82 29.57 8.09
CA LYS A 5 1.80 28.69 8.70
C LYS A 5 2.19 28.28 10.13
N TYR A 6 3.46 27.97 10.36
CA TYR A 6 4.01 27.70 11.70
C TYR A 6 3.74 28.86 12.66
N LEU A 7 4.05 30.10 12.25
CA LEU A 7 3.85 31.29 13.09
C LEU A 7 2.36 31.54 13.37
N ILE A 8 1.47 31.32 12.39
CA ILE A 8 0.01 31.41 12.60
C ILE A 8 -0.47 30.34 13.60
N ALA A 9 0.01 29.10 13.51
CA ALA A 9 -0.33 28.03 14.45
C ALA A 9 0.16 28.37 15.87
N LYS A 10 1.39 28.88 16.01
CA LYS A 10 2.02 29.30 17.27
C LYS A 10 1.24 30.44 17.93
N LEU A 11 0.86 31.47 17.15
CA LEU A 11 -0.02 32.55 17.60
C LEU A 11 -1.38 32.01 18.05
N THR A 12 -1.96 31.07 17.30
CA THR A 12 -3.24 30.44 17.65
C THR A 12 -3.14 29.59 18.93
N SER A 13 -2.00 28.96 19.19
CA SER A 13 -1.75 28.25 20.47
C SER A 13 -1.63 29.23 21.63
N CYS A 14 -0.85 30.31 21.48
CA CYS A 14 -0.71 31.35 22.50
C CYS A 14 -2.05 31.99 22.86
N LEU A 15 -2.89 32.27 21.86
CA LEU A 15 -4.24 32.78 22.07
C LEU A 15 -5.11 31.78 22.85
N ARG A 16 -4.98 30.48 22.58
CA ARG A 16 -5.70 29.43 23.31
C ARG A 16 -5.23 29.28 24.75
N GLU A 17 -3.92 29.31 24.98
CA GLU A 17 -3.30 29.27 26.32
C GLU A 17 -3.77 30.46 27.18
N ASP A 18 -3.73 31.66 26.62
CA ASP A 18 -4.16 32.89 27.29
C ASP A 18 -5.70 33.02 27.35
N LYS A 19 -6.45 32.05 26.80
CA LYS A 19 -7.93 32.05 26.67
C LYS A 19 -8.48 33.30 25.99
N ILE A 20 -7.72 33.85 25.05
CA ILE A 20 -8.04 35.07 24.32
C ILE A 20 -8.90 34.76 23.11
N GLN A 21 -10.06 35.41 23.05
CA GLN A 21 -10.98 35.35 21.92
C GLN A 21 -10.91 36.66 21.16
N LEU A 22 -10.11 36.71 20.09
CA LEU A 22 -9.84 37.95 19.33
C LEU A 22 -11.11 38.61 18.79
N TRP A 23 -12.18 37.85 18.56
CA TRP A 23 -13.46 38.34 18.05
C TRP A 23 -14.36 38.97 19.13
N LYS A 24 -13.94 39.02 20.39
CA LYS A 24 -14.67 39.64 21.49
C LYS A 24 -13.99 40.94 21.97
N PRO A 25 -14.72 41.85 22.64
CA PRO A 25 -14.10 42.95 23.37
C PRO A 25 -13.10 42.41 24.41
N PRO A 26 -11.98 43.10 24.64
CA PRO A 26 -11.56 44.43 24.14
C PRO A 26 -10.79 44.41 22.80
N TYR A 27 -10.57 43.25 22.19
CA TYR A 27 -9.76 43.06 20.98
C TYR A 27 -10.48 43.40 19.69
N THR A 28 -11.81 43.35 19.73
CA THR A 28 -12.68 43.79 18.65
C THR A 28 -13.67 44.82 19.22
N ASN A 29 -13.75 45.98 18.59
CA ASN A 29 -14.70 47.03 18.98
C ASN A 29 -16.12 46.73 18.45
N GLU A 30 -17.11 47.54 18.83
CA GLU A 30 -18.50 47.42 18.35
C GLU A 30 -18.62 47.52 16.82
N ASN A 31 -17.68 48.21 16.17
CA ASN A 31 -17.59 48.35 14.71
C ASN A 31 -16.88 47.17 14.03
N LYS A 32 -16.50 46.10 14.76
CA LYS A 32 -15.76 44.93 14.26
C LYS A 32 -14.35 45.22 13.76
N GLU A 33 -13.79 46.35 14.13
CA GLU A 33 -12.40 46.74 13.84
C GLU A 33 -11.46 46.30 14.98
N ALA A 34 -10.16 46.33 14.72
CA ALA A 34 -9.14 46.02 15.72
C ALA A 34 -9.24 46.98 16.91
N GLY A 35 -9.45 46.42 18.10
CA GLY A 35 -9.50 47.15 19.35
C GLY A 35 -8.14 47.69 19.78
N LYS A 36 -8.13 48.62 20.74
CA LYS A 36 -6.88 49.26 21.21
C LYS A 36 -5.89 48.27 21.83
N GLU A 37 -6.41 47.24 22.51
CA GLU A 37 -5.61 46.17 23.11
C GLU A 37 -4.98 45.22 22.09
N MET A 38 -5.35 45.33 20.80
CA MET A 38 -4.71 44.56 19.74
C MET A 38 -3.24 44.91 19.60
N LYS A 39 -2.87 46.18 19.78
CA LYS A 39 -1.48 46.63 19.72
C LYS A 39 -0.64 46.10 20.88
N GLU A 40 -1.24 46.02 22.07
CA GLU A 40 -0.60 45.44 23.25
C GLU A 40 -0.38 43.93 23.08
N LEU A 41 -1.34 43.23 22.46
CA LEU A 41 -1.21 41.83 22.05
C LEU A 41 -0.12 41.60 21.01
N VAL A 42 -0.05 42.48 20.00
CA VAL A 42 1.01 42.46 18.98
C VAL A 42 2.36 42.61 19.66
N GLN A 43 2.53 43.57 20.55
CA GLN A 43 3.78 43.76 21.29
C GLN A 43 4.10 42.56 22.20
N LYS A 44 3.10 42.03 22.92
CA LYS A 44 3.24 40.87 23.79
C LYS A 44 3.71 39.64 23.01
N TYR A 45 3.07 39.33 21.88
CA TYR A 45 3.39 38.13 21.10
C TYR A 45 4.57 38.33 20.15
N SER A 46 4.82 39.53 19.64
CA SER A 46 6.05 39.87 18.94
C SER A 46 7.27 39.68 19.86
N SER A 47 7.19 40.18 21.09
CA SER A 47 8.25 39.99 22.10
C SER A 47 8.38 38.54 22.56
N LYS A 48 7.26 37.84 22.80
CA LYS A 48 7.24 36.44 23.25
C LYS A 48 7.76 35.47 22.17
N LEU A 49 7.47 35.73 20.90
CA LEU A 49 7.76 34.83 19.79
C LEU A 49 8.97 35.28 18.94
N ASN A 50 9.58 36.42 19.27
CA ASN A 50 10.67 37.05 18.52
C ASN A 50 10.34 37.25 17.02
N ILE A 51 9.10 37.65 16.73
CA ILE A 51 8.61 37.92 15.37
C ILE A 51 8.52 39.43 15.20
N ASN A 52 8.76 39.93 13.98
CA ASN A 52 8.50 41.32 13.62
C ASN A 52 7.05 41.73 14.00
N GLU A 53 6.89 42.88 14.65
CA GLU A 53 5.59 43.42 15.05
C GLU A 53 4.64 43.52 13.86
N LYS A 54 5.15 43.92 12.68
CA LYS A 54 4.35 44.10 11.46
C LYS A 54 3.75 42.79 10.94
N ASP A 55 4.54 41.72 11.01
CA ASP A 55 4.11 40.39 10.58
C ASP A 55 3.16 39.77 11.61
N THR A 56 3.41 40.02 12.90
CA THR A 56 2.55 39.60 14.01
C THR A 56 1.18 40.29 13.92
N GLU A 57 1.15 41.59 13.66
CA GLU A 57 -0.08 42.37 13.44
C GLU A 57 -0.86 41.82 12.25
N SER A 58 -0.20 41.61 11.11
CA SER A 58 -0.84 41.04 9.92
C SER A 58 -1.43 39.65 10.18
N MET A 59 -0.73 38.79 10.93
CA MET A 59 -1.19 37.43 11.22
C MET A 59 -2.34 37.41 12.23
N LEU A 60 -2.24 38.18 13.32
CA LEU A 60 -3.31 38.25 14.31
C LEU A 60 -4.57 38.90 13.73
N GLU A 61 -4.42 39.89 12.85
CA GLU A 61 -5.53 40.47 12.11
C GLU A 61 -6.15 39.44 11.14
N GLU A 62 -5.35 38.62 10.47
CA GLU A 62 -5.84 37.53 9.63
C GLU A 62 -6.67 36.52 10.45
N ILE A 63 -6.22 36.16 11.66
CA ILE A 63 -6.95 35.27 12.59
C ILE A 63 -8.26 35.93 13.06
N ARG A 64 -8.20 37.21 13.48
CA ARG A 64 -9.34 37.99 13.99
C ARG A 64 -10.42 38.15 12.92
N CYS A 65 -10.06 38.60 11.72
CA CYS A 65 -11.00 38.78 10.61
C CYS A 65 -11.69 37.46 10.26
N LYS A 66 -10.95 36.35 10.15
CA LYS A 66 -11.54 35.01 9.91
C LYS A 66 -12.51 34.60 11.02
N ALA A 67 -12.22 34.91 12.28
CA ALA A 67 -13.10 34.56 13.40
C ALA A 67 -14.37 35.41 13.44
N ILE A 68 -14.26 36.73 13.22
CA ILE A 68 -15.41 37.65 13.15
C ILE A 68 -16.29 37.32 11.96
N GLU A 69 -15.71 37.07 10.80
CA GLU A 69 -16.46 36.70 9.61
C GLU A 69 -17.30 35.44 9.85
N ARG A 70 -16.74 34.42 10.50
CA ARG A 70 -17.47 33.20 10.87
C ARG A 70 -18.54 33.48 11.94
N GLY A 71 -18.22 34.25 12.97
CA GLY A 71 -19.16 34.57 14.05
C GLY A 71 -20.37 35.38 13.57
N THR A 72 -20.11 36.41 12.76
CA THR A 72 -21.15 37.27 12.16
C THR A 72 -22.01 36.52 11.15
N GLY A 73 -21.43 35.61 10.38
CA GLY A 73 -22.18 34.70 9.52
C GLY A 73 -23.14 33.81 10.33
N ASN A 74 -22.65 33.24 11.44
CA ASN A 74 -23.46 32.38 12.31
C ASN A 74 -24.62 33.14 12.99
N GLU A 75 -24.39 34.37 13.45
CA GLU A 75 -25.43 35.21 14.06
C GLU A 75 -26.49 35.63 13.04
N ARG A 76 -26.08 36.07 11.84
CA ARG A 76 -27.02 36.38 10.75
C ARG A 76 -27.87 35.18 10.40
N PHE A 77 -27.29 34.00 10.25
CA PHE A 77 -28.04 32.78 9.96
C PHE A 77 -29.09 32.47 11.03
N LYS A 78 -28.77 32.64 12.32
CA LYS A 78 -29.72 32.42 13.41
C LYS A 78 -30.90 33.40 13.41
N VAL A 79 -30.70 34.65 12.99
CA VAL A 79 -31.72 35.70 13.03
C VAL A 79 -32.55 35.74 11.74
N THR A 80 -31.92 35.58 10.58
CA THR A 80 -32.56 35.78 9.27
C THR A 80 -32.79 34.49 8.48
N GLY A 81 -32.19 33.36 8.89
CA GLY A 81 -32.21 32.11 8.13
C GLY A 81 -31.34 32.14 6.86
N ILE A 82 -30.60 33.22 6.61
CA ILE A 82 -29.74 33.38 5.43
C ILE A 82 -28.41 32.68 5.71
N ALA A 83 -28.11 31.64 4.94
CA ALA A 83 -26.86 30.90 5.03
C ALA A 83 -25.72 31.63 4.30
N ARG A 84 -24.52 31.55 4.87
CA ARG A 84 -23.29 32.01 4.23
C ARG A 84 -22.61 30.82 3.58
N LEU A 85 -22.29 30.91 2.30
CA LEU A 85 -21.58 29.91 1.52
C LEU A 85 -20.17 30.43 1.22
N GLU A 86 -19.14 29.61 1.38
CA GLU A 86 -17.76 29.95 1.00
C GLU A 86 -17.55 29.58 -0.48
N ILE A 87 -17.67 30.55 -1.39
CA ILE A 87 -17.42 30.34 -2.81
C ILE A 87 -15.92 30.31 -3.08
N TYR A 88 -15.47 29.24 -3.71
CA TYR A 88 -14.13 29.07 -4.22
C TYR A 88 -14.14 29.13 -5.74
N LEU A 89 -13.49 30.16 -6.30
CA LEU A 89 -13.21 30.29 -7.73
C LEU A 89 -11.72 29.98 -7.97
N PRO A 90 -11.36 28.80 -8.52
CA PRO A 90 -9.97 28.41 -8.73
C PRO A 90 -9.18 29.39 -9.62
N HIS A 91 -9.86 30.05 -10.57
CA HIS A 91 -9.25 30.92 -11.59
C HIS A 91 -8.87 32.34 -11.12
N ARG A 92 -9.40 32.83 -9.99
CA ARG A 92 -9.13 34.19 -9.48
C ARG A 92 -8.45 34.09 -8.11
N LYS A 93 -7.11 34.01 -8.08
CA LYS A 93 -6.26 34.07 -6.87
C LYS A 93 -6.94 33.55 -5.59
N SER A 94 -7.15 32.24 -5.46
CA SER A 94 -7.44 31.45 -4.25
C SER A 94 -8.13 32.15 -3.05
N ARG A 95 -9.03 33.12 -3.28
CA ARG A 95 -9.74 33.84 -2.23
C ARG A 95 -11.14 33.27 -2.17
N LYS A 96 -11.46 32.70 -1.02
CA LYS A 96 -12.82 32.29 -0.71
C LYS A 96 -13.66 33.55 -0.61
N VAL A 97 -14.65 33.69 -1.47
CA VAL A 97 -15.58 34.82 -1.45
C VAL A 97 -16.86 34.35 -0.76
N PRO A 98 -17.32 35.04 0.30
CA PRO A 98 -18.58 34.68 0.93
C PRO A 98 -19.77 35.11 0.07
N LEU A 99 -20.74 34.21 -0.12
CA LEU A 99 -22.05 34.51 -0.68
C LEU A 99 -23.12 34.28 0.38
N GLU A 100 -24.02 35.23 0.57
CA GLU A 100 -25.17 35.10 1.45
C GLU A 100 -26.40 34.69 0.65
N THR A 101 -27.03 33.56 1.01
CA THR A 101 -28.18 33.02 0.28
C THR A 101 -29.10 32.20 1.19
N ASN A 102 -30.35 31.99 0.78
CA ASN A 102 -31.31 31.19 1.53
C ASN A 102 -31.19 29.71 1.14
N LEU A 103 -31.25 28.77 2.08
CA LEU A 103 -31.15 27.33 1.79
C LEU A 103 -32.39 26.77 1.05
N PHE A 104 -33.52 27.49 1.06
CA PHE A 104 -34.73 27.09 0.34
C PHE A 104 -34.71 27.40 -1.16
N ILE A 105 -33.69 28.10 -1.67
CA ILE A 105 -33.59 28.37 -3.10
C ILE A 105 -33.20 27.11 -3.86
N THR A 106 -33.54 27.08 -5.15
CA THR A 106 -33.13 26.02 -6.07
C THR A 106 -31.68 26.18 -6.52
N GLY A 107 -31.06 25.08 -6.96
CA GLY A 107 -29.71 25.13 -7.53
C GLY A 107 -29.59 26.06 -8.75
N LYS A 108 -30.67 26.24 -9.53
CA LYS A 108 -30.74 27.21 -10.63
C LYS A 108 -30.64 28.65 -10.14
N GLU A 109 -31.37 29.01 -9.09
CA GLU A 109 -31.34 30.35 -8.51
C GLU A 109 -29.97 30.66 -7.89
N LEU A 110 -29.34 29.69 -7.23
CA LEU A 110 -27.97 29.84 -6.72
C LEU A 110 -26.98 30.12 -7.86
N ARG A 111 -27.15 29.44 -9.00
CA ARG A 111 -26.32 29.65 -10.19
C ARG A 111 -26.45 31.06 -10.75
N SER A 112 -27.67 31.59 -10.83
CA SER A 112 -27.93 32.96 -11.24
C SER A 112 -27.32 33.98 -10.28
N GLN A 113 -27.43 33.76 -8.97
CA GLN A 113 -26.82 34.64 -7.95
C GLN A 113 -25.30 34.71 -8.09
N ILE A 114 -24.64 33.55 -8.21
CA ILE A 114 -23.19 33.45 -8.40
C ILE A 114 -22.76 34.10 -9.71
N ALA A 115 -23.53 33.91 -10.78
CA ALA A 115 -23.26 34.52 -12.09
C ALA A 115 -23.31 36.06 -12.01
N GLN A 116 -24.35 36.59 -11.37
CA GLN A 116 -24.56 38.03 -11.22
C GLN A 116 -23.49 38.67 -10.33
N GLU A 117 -23.18 38.07 -9.17
CA GLU A 117 -22.24 38.64 -8.19
C GLU A 117 -20.79 38.60 -8.68
N HIS A 118 -20.42 37.59 -9.47
CA HIS A 118 -19.06 37.44 -9.97
C HIS A 118 -18.85 37.91 -11.42
N ALA A 119 -19.89 38.48 -12.05
CA ALA A 119 -19.92 38.91 -13.45
C ALA A 119 -19.52 37.79 -14.42
N LEU A 120 -20.15 36.62 -14.26
CA LEU A 120 -19.96 35.41 -15.05
C LEU A 120 -21.22 35.14 -15.90
N LYS A 121 -21.09 34.44 -17.03
CA LYS A 121 -22.27 34.03 -17.81
C LYS A 121 -22.92 32.79 -17.21
N GLU A 122 -24.22 32.84 -16.94
CA GLU A 122 -24.97 31.75 -16.26
C GLU A 122 -24.80 30.37 -16.90
N ASP A 123 -24.75 30.30 -18.23
CA ASP A 123 -24.65 29.05 -18.98
C ASP A 123 -23.25 28.42 -18.94
N THR A 124 -22.28 29.14 -18.38
CA THR A 124 -20.86 28.78 -18.39
C THR A 124 -20.35 28.41 -16.99
N ILE A 125 -21.25 28.14 -16.04
CA ILE A 125 -20.90 27.90 -14.64
C ILE A 125 -21.34 26.51 -14.21
N LYS A 126 -20.39 25.72 -13.70
CA LYS A 126 -20.67 24.48 -12.96
C LYS A 126 -20.41 24.70 -11.46
N ILE A 127 -21.33 24.22 -10.63
CA ILE A 127 -21.28 24.38 -9.17
C ILE A 127 -21.15 23.00 -8.53
N ILE A 128 -20.17 22.85 -7.63
CA ILE A 128 -19.90 21.62 -6.88
C ILE A 128 -19.96 21.93 -5.38
N ILE A 129 -20.80 21.19 -4.66
CA ILE A 129 -20.98 21.28 -3.20
C ILE A 129 -20.93 19.87 -2.61
N ASN A 130 -20.27 19.67 -1.46
CA ASN A 130 -20.17 18.36 -0.80
C ASN A 130 -19.67 17.22 -1.71
N LYS A 131 -18.68 17.52 -2.58
CA LYS A 131 -18.12 16.59 -3.59
C LYS A 131 -19.13 16.10 -4.65
N LYS A 132 -20.31 16.72 -4.75
CA LYS A 132 -21.33 16.41 -5.75
C LYS A 132 -21.63 17.64 -6.61
N GLN A 133 -21.97 17.41 -7.87
CA GLN A 133 -22.47 18.48 -8.73
C GLN A 133 -23.86 18.90 -8.25
N LEU A 134 -24.10 20.20 -8.16
CA LEU A 134 -25.37 20.77 -7.74
C LEU A 134 -26.47 20.47 -8.78
N ASP A 135 -27.58 19.88 -8.33
CA ASP A 135 -28.79 19.70 -9.10
C ASP A 135 -29.56 21.03 -9.16
N LEU A 136 -29.86 21.49 -10.37
CA LEU A 136 -30.50 22.79 -10.61
C LEU A 136 -32.00 22.77 -10.27
N GLY A 137 -32.63 21.58 -10.22
CA GLY A 137 -34.07 21.43 -10.00
C GLY A 137 -34.49 21.27 -8.54
N LYS A 138 -33.55 21.00 -7.63
CA LYS A 138 -33.80 20.76 -6.19
C LYS A 138 -33.36 21.95 -5.34
N THR A 139 -33.93 22.06 -4.14
CA THR A 139 -33.48 23.08 -3.17
C THR A 139 -32.08 22.77 -2.66
N LEU A 140 -31.39 23.77 -2.08
CA LEU A 140 -30.08 23.55 -1.48
C LEU A 140 -30.17 22.68 -0.22
N GLU A 141 -31.23 22.85 0.58
CA GLU A 141 -31.49 22.04 1.78
C GLU A 141 -31.67 20.55 1.45
N ASP A 142 -32.49 20.22 0.44
CA ASP A 142 -32.73 18.84 0.00
C ASP A 142 -31.45 18.13 -0.50
N GLN A 143 -30.45 18.91 -0.89
CA GLN A 143 -29.15 18.44 -1.36
C GLN A 143 -28.09 18.39 -0.25
N GLY A 144 -28.49 18.69 1.00
CA GLY A 144 -27.62 18.64 2.19
C GLY A 144 -26.65 19.82 2.29
N VAL A 145 -26.97 20.97 1.67
CA VAL A 145 -26.15 22.18 1.79
C VAL A 145 -26.44 22.85 3.13
N THR A 146 -25.39 23.00 3.95
CA THR A 146 -25.48 23.61 5.28
C THR A 146 -24.88 25.02 5.31
N HIS A 147 -25.14 25.76 6.40
CA HIS A 147 -24.44 27.01 6.67
C HIS A 147 -22.91 26.80 6.69
N ASN A 148 -22.15 27.75 6.13
CA ASN A 148 -20.70 27.70 5.89
C ASN A 148 -20.22 26.56 4.97
N ALA A 149 -21.10 26.00 4.13
CA ALA A 149 -20.68 25.02 3.13
C ALA A 149 -19.72 25.65 2.10
N LYS A 150 -18.75 24.84 1.65
CA LYS A 150 -17.78 25.23 0.62
C LYS A 150 -18.37 24.92 -0.75
N VAL A 151 -18.42 25.95 -1.60
CA VAL A 151 -19.00 25.88 -2.95
C VAL A 151 -17.89 26.13 -3.96
N MET A 152 -17.59 25.16 -4.81
CA MET A 152 -16.63 25.34 -5.89
C MET A 152 -17.34 25.72 -7.18
N VAL A 153 -16.92 26.83 -7.79
CA VAL A 153 -17.51 27.40 -9.00
C VAL A 153 -16.48 27.34 -10.12
N LEU A 154 -16.81 26.57 -11.16
CA LEU A 154 -15.98 26.41 -12.37
C LEU A 154 -16.57 27.29 -13.48
N GLN A 155 -15.81 28.28 -13.95
CA GLN A 155 -16.15 29.14 -15.09
C GLN A 155 -15.63 28.52 -16.40
N LEU A 156 -16.49 28.42 -17.42
CA LEU A 156 -16.22 27.82 -18.72
C LEU A 156 -15.82 28.85 -19.80
N GLU A 157 -15.86 30.16 -19.51
CA GLU A 157 -15.34 31.20 -20.44
C GLU A 157 -13.89 31.57 -20.13
N GLN A 158 -13.00 31.15 -21.02
CA GLN A 158 -11.58 31.45 -21.01
C GLN A 158 -11.23 32.20 -22.31
N SER A 159 -10.28 33.15 -22.27
CA SER A 159 -9.67 33.72 -23.49
C SER A 159 -9.02 32.59 -24.29
N ASP A 160 -9.24 32.48 -25.61
CA ASP A 160 -8.75 31.37 -26.46
C ASP A 160 -7.29 30.93 -26.18
N LYS A 161 -6.40 31.85 -25.79
CA LYS A 161 -5.01 31.53 -25.43
C LYS A 161 -4.83 30.96 -24.02
N GLU A 162 -5.59 31.45 -23.04
CA GLU A 162 -5.58 30.95 -21.67
C GLU A 162 -6.39 29.66 -21.54
N THR A 163 -7.47 29.51 -22.33
CA THR A 163 -8.21 28.25 -22.52
C THR A 163 -7.31 27.19 -23.05
N ARG A 164 -6.60 27.47 -24.14
CA ARG A 164 -5.69 26.49 -24.75
C ARG A 164 -4.59 26.10 -23.77
N ARG A 165 -4.05 27.04 -22.99
CA ARG A 165 -3.05 26.71 -21.96
C ARG A 165 -3.61 25.86 -20.83
N LYS A 166 -4.78 26.18 -20.30
CA LYS A 166 -5.38 25.44 -19.18
C LYS A 166 -5.96 24.10 -19.61
N VAL A 167 -6.56 24.03 -20.80
CA VAL A 167 -6.97 22.75 -21.42
C VAL A 167 -5.72 21.92 -21.70
N GLN A 168 -4.60 22.50 -22.16
CA GLN A 168 -3.34 21.76 -22.31
C GLN A 168 -2.77 21.30 -20.95
N GLU A 169 -2.85 22.13 -19.90
CA GLU A 169 -2.40 21.78 -18.54
C GLU A 169 -3.29 20.72 -17.89
N GLU A 170 -4.62 20.81 -18.04
CA GLU A 170 -5.60 19.83 -17.56
C GLU A 170 -5.54 18.54 -18.37
N GLU A 171 -5.35 18.61 -19.69
CA GLU A 171 -5.08 17.44 -20.53
C GLU A 171 -3.76 16.78 -20.15
N LEU A 172 -2.72 17.57 -19.85
CA LEU A 172 -1.45 17.05 -19.39
C LEU A 172 -1.60 16.38 -18.02
N GLN A 173 -2.35 16.99 -17.10
CA GLN A 173 -2.61 16.41 -15.78
C GLN A 173 -3.46 15.15 -15.89
N CYS A 174 -4.51 15.15 -16.71
CA CYS A 174 -5.34 13.97 -16.95
C CYS A 174 -4.55 12.86 -17.64
N LYS A 175 -3.62 13.19 -18.54
CA LYS A 175 -2.68 12.23 -19.12
C LYS A 175 -1.75 11.63 -18.06
N LYS A 176 -1.21 12.45 -17.16
CA LYS A 176 -0.38 11.97 -16.03
C LYS A 176 -1.17 11.07 -15.09
N GLU A 177 -2.38 11.45 -14.71
CA GLU A 177 -3.26 10.64 -13.86
C GLU A 177 -3.61 9.30 -14.52
N LYS A 178 -3.90 9.31 -15.83
CA LYS A 178 -4.10 8.08 -16.61
C LYS A 178 -2.84 7.22 -16.63
N GLU A 179 -1.67 7.81 -16.87
CA GLU A 179 -0.40 7.08 -16.86
C GLU A 179 -0.11 6.45 -15.49
N ILE A 180 -0.37 7.17 -14.40
CA ILE A 180 -0.24 6.64 -13.03
C ILE A 180 -1.22 5.48 -12.82
N ASN A 181 -2.49 5.65 -13.21
CA ASN A 181 -3.49 4.61 -13.08
C ASN A 181 -3.14 3.36 -13.91
N ASP A 182 -2.62 3.54 -15.13
CA ASP A 182 -2.20 2.44 -15.98
C ASP A 182 -1.01 1.69 -15.36
N LYS A 183 -0.03 2.40 -14.79
CA LYS A 183 1.09 1.80 -14.04
C LYS A 183 0.61 1.05 -12.80
N MET A 184 -0.34 1.60 -12.06
CA MET A 184 -0.95 0.94 -10.90
C MET A 184 -1.70 -0.33 -11.32
N GLN A 185 -2.45 -0.30 -12.42
CA GLN A 185 -3.15 -1.48 -12.92
C GLN A 185 -2.17 -2.57 -13.39
N ARG A 186 -1.06 -2.21 -14.05
CA ARG A 186 -0.01 -3.18 -14.41
C ARG A 186 0.61 -3.81 -13.17
N THR A 187 0.98 -2.99 -12.19
CA THR A 187 1.54 -3.47 -10.91
C THR A 187 0.56 -4.40 -10.20
N LYS A 188 -0.71 -4.03 -10.15
CA LYS A 188 -1.78 -4.85 -9.56
C LYS A 188 -1.87 -6.21 -10.25
N LYS A 189 -1.90 -6.25 -11.58
CA LYS A 189 -1.93 -7.49 -12.35
C LYS A 189 -0.73 -8.38 -12.04
N GLY A 190 0.48 -7.84 -12.11
CA GLY A 190 1.69 -8.61 -11.82
C GLY A 190 1.73 -9.15 -10.39
N LEU A 191 1.29 -8.37 -9.40
CA LEU A 191 1.22 -8.80 -8.01
C LEU A 191 0.12 -9.85 -7.78
N GLU A 192 -1.03 -9.73 -8.44
CA GLU A 192 -2.09 -10.73 -8.38
C GLU A 192 -1.67 -12.06 -9.02
N ILE A 193 -0.87 -12.02 -10.09
CA ILE A 193 -0.27 -13.21 -10.68
C ILE A 193 0.66 -13.86 -9.66
N LEU A 194 1.65 -13.12 -9.15
CA LEU A 194 2.59 -13.63 -8.13
C LEU A 194 1.91 -14.20 -6.88
N ALA A 195 0.80 -13.59 -6.45
CA ALA A 195 0.04 -14.05 -5.29
C ALA A 195 -0.84 -15.29 -5.59
N LYS A 196 -1.21 -15.52 -6.86
CA LYS A 196 -1.96 -16.71 -7.33
C LYS A 196 -1.05 -17.85 -7.77
N SER A 197 0.21 -17.58 -8.13
CA SER A 197 1.21 -18.54 -8.58
C SER A 197 1.61 -19.60 -7.54
N GLU A 198 0.79 -19.85 -6.52
CA GLU A 198 0.87 -21.07 -5.71
C GLU A 198 0.61 -22.35 -6.51
N GLU A 199 0.00 -22.26 -7.69
CA GLU A 199 -0.60 -23.40 -8.40
C GLU A 199 0.14 -23.84 -9.68
N TYR A 200 1.07 -23.05 -10.23
CA TYR A 200 1.79 -23.40 -11.47
C TYR A 200 3.29 -23.15 -11.34
N TRP A 201 4.04 -24.26 -11.40
CA TRP A 201 5.50 -24.29 -11.25
C TRP A 201 6.15 -24.22 -12.64
N ASP A 202 6.50 -23.02 -13.09
CA ASP A 202 7.44 -22.85 -14.20
C ASP A 202 8.53 -21.83 -13.83
N GLU A 203 9.77 -22.30 -13.81
CA GLU A 203 10.96 -21.56 -13.37
C GLU A 203 11.32 -20.44 -14.37
N ASP A 204 10.88 -20.58 -15.62
CA ASP A 204 11.14 -19.63 -16.71
C ASP A 204 10.03 -18.57 -16.85
N SER A 205 8.77 -18.90 -16.53
CA SER A 205 7.62 -18.01 -16.76
C SER A 205 7.11 -17.28 -15.49
N HIS A 206 7.16 -17.93 -14.31
CA HIS A 206 6.59 -17.39 -13.07
C HIS A 206 7.47 -17.69 -11.84
N PRO A 207 8.42 -16.81 -11.50
CA PRO A 207 9.31 -17.05 -10.39
C PRO A 207 8.55 -17.04 -9.05
N TYR A 208 8.95 -17.99 -8.20
CA TYR A 208 8.28 -18.29 -6.95
C TYR A 208 8.75 -17.36 -5.82
N LEU A 209 7.79 -16.72 -5.14
CA LEU A 209 8.06 -15.88 -3.97
C LEU A 209 7.70 -16.63 -2.68
N ASP A 210 8.72 -16.97 -1.89
CA ASP A 210 8.56 -17.47 -0.52
C ASP A 210 8.61 -16.30 0.47
N ILE A 211 7.78 -16.39 1.51
CA ILE A 211 7.86 -15.46 2.63
C ILE A 211 8.83 -16.06 3.64
N ALA A 212 9.88 -15.31 3.94
CA ALA A 212 10.89 -15.67 4.91
C ALA A 212 10.72 -14.89 6.22
N ASN A 213 11.21 -15.47 7.32
CA ASN A 213 11.39 -14.75 8.57
C ASN A 213 12.62 -13.83 8.53
N GLN A 214 12.91 -13.15 9.64
CA GLN A 214 14.05 -12.23 9.76
C GLN A 214 15.45 -12.87 9.67
N THR A 215 15.54 -14.20 9.56
CA THR A 215 16.80 -14.93 9.32
C THR A 215 16.90 -15.47 7.89
N GLY A 216 15.92 -15.19 7.03
CA GLY A 216 15.89 -15.66 5.65
C GLY A 216 15.35 -17.08 5.46
N ARG A 217 14.74 -17.68 6.50
CA ARG A 217 14.13 -19.02 6.42
C ARG A 217 12.65 -18.92 6.06
N SER A 218 12.22 -19.73 5.10
CA SER A 218 10.82 -19.83 4.66
C SER A 218 9.89 -20.18 5.82
N ILE A 219 8.74 -19.49 5.90
CA ILE A 219 7.69 -19.75 6.89
C ILE A 219 6.39 -20.17 6.23
N GLU A 220 5.68 -21.10 6.86
CA GLU A 220 4.35 -21.52 6.41
C GLU A 220 3.30 -20.52 6.90
N ILE A 221 2.58 -19.92 5.96
CA ILE A 221 1.51 -18.95 6.24
C ILE A 221 0.20 -19.51 5.67
N PRO A 222 -0.92 -19.41 6.41
CA PRO A 222 -2.23 -19.82 5.91
C PRO A 222 -2.55 -19.16 4.55
N PRO A 223 -3.10 -19.90 3.56
CA PRO A 223 -3.25 -19.41 2.18
C PRO A 223 -3.99 -18.06 2.07
N GLN A 224 -5.05 -17.87 2.86
CA GLN A 224 -5.83 -16.64 2.84
C GLN A 224 -5.05 -15.42 3.37
N ALA A 225 -4.23 -15.61 4.41
CA ALA A 225 -3.37 -14.56 4.94
C ALA A 225 -2.16 -14.30 4.03
N LYS A 226 -1.66 -15.35 3.36
CA LYS A 226 -0.51 -15.28 2.47
C LYS A 226 -0.77 -14.38 1.27
N LYS A 227 -1.94 -14.50 0.61
CA LYS A 227 -2.30 -13.63 -0.53
C LYS A 227 -2.26 -12.14 -0.15
N ALA A 228 -2.94 -11.76 0.93
CA ALA A 228 -2.96 -10.37 1.39
C ALA A 228 -1.55 -9.87 1.74
N LEU A 229 -0.74 -10.70 2.39
CA LEU A 229 0.63 -10.35 2.77
C LEU A 229 1.55 -10.18 1.55
N VAL A 230 1.48 -11.07 0.56
CA VAL A 230 2.26 -10.95 -0.69
C VAL A 230 1.90 -9.65 -1.43
N LEU A 231 0.61 -9.34 -1.55
CA LEU A 231 0.17 -8.08 -2.15
C LEU A 231 0.71 -6.88 -1.35
N ALA A 232 0.55 -6.89 -0.03
CA ALA A 232 0.98 -5.81 0.84
C ALA A 232 2.49 -5.54 0.74
N MET A 233 3.31 -6.59 0.84
CA MET A 233 4.77 -6.50 0.71
C MET A 233 5.17 -6.07 -0.69
N GLY A 234 4.58 -6.65 -1.74
CA GLY A 234 4.91 -6.31 -3.12
C GLY A 234 4.60 -4.85 -3.47
N TYR A 235 3.46 -4.30 -3.03
CA TYR A 235 3.17 -2.88 -3.18
C TYR A 235 4.12 -2.00 -2.37
N HIS A 236 4.51 -2.43 -1.16
CA HIS A 236 5.48 -1.70 -0.34
C HIS A 236 6.84 -1.64 -1.03
N GLU A 237 7.36 -2.76 -1.54
CA GLU A 237 8.62 -2.80 -2.31
C GLU A 237 8.56 -1.90 -3.54
N LYS A 238 7.47 -1.99 -4.33
CA LYS A 238 7.26 -1.11 -5.50
C LYS A 238 7.30 0.37 -5.09
N GLY A 239 6.62 0.72 -4.01
CA GLY A 239 6.63 2.07 -3.45
C GLY A 239 8.04 2.52 -3.05
N ARG A 240 8.82 1.67 -2.38
CA ARG A 240 10.21 1.99 -2.00
C ARG A 240 11.13 2.15 -3.22
N ALA A 241 11.00 1.30 -4.23
CA ALA A 241 11.76 1.43 -5.47
C ALA A 241 11.50 2.79 -6.16
N LEU A 242 10.24 3.25 -6.16
CA LEU A 242 9.86 4.58 -6.65
C LEU A 242 10.39 5.71 -5.75
N MET A 243 10.37 5.53 -4.43
CA MET A 243 10.96 6.49 -3.48
C MET A 243 12.47 6.66 -3.69
N LYS A 244 13.22 5.57 -3.95
CA LYS A 244 14.65 5.65 -4.30
C LYS A 244 14.88 6.47 -5.58
N LYS A 245 13.95 6.41 -6.54
CA LYS A 245 13.93 7.24 -7.77
C LYS A 245 13.40 8.67 -7.53
N LYS A 246 13.00 9.01 -6.30
CA LYS A 246 12.37 10.28 -5.90
C LYS A 246 11.03 10.57 -6.60
N GLU A 247 10.35 9.54 -7.10
CA GLU A 247 9.05 9.63 -7.76
C GLU A 247 7.90 9.52 -6.73
N TYR A 248 7.89 10.44 -5.76
CA TYR A 248 6.97 10.40 -4.61
C TYR A 248 5.48 10.45 -5.00
N GLU A 249 5.14 11.15 -6.09
CA GLU A 249 3.76 11.25 -6.61
C GLU A 249 3.21 9.88 -7.04
N ILE A 250 4.06 9.01 -7.59
CA ILE A 250 3.69 7.66 -8.02
C ILE A 250 3.85 6.67 -6.87
N ALA A 251 4.84 6.87 -6.00
CA ALA A 251 5.10 6.00 -4.85
C ALA A 251 3.93 6.00 -3.85
N LEU A 252 3.39 7.18 -3.50
CA LEU A 252 2.38 7.31 -2.45
C LEU A 252 1.12 6.44 -2.71
N PRO A 253 0.50 6.43 -3.90
CA PRO A 253 -0.60 5.53 -4.20
C PRO A 253 -0.30 4.05 -3.96
N HIS A 254 0.90 3.57 -4.33
CA HIS A 254 1.31 2.18 -4.11
C HIS A 254 1.44 1.87 -2.62
N LEU A 255 2.04 2.78 -1.83
CA LEU A 255 2.15 2.63 -0.38
C LEU A 255 0.78 2.64 0.32
N LEU A 256 -0.18 3.44 -0.18
CA LEU A 256 -1.54 3.45 0.35
C LEU A 256 -2.31 2.16 0.01
N ASP A 257 -2.06 1.54 -1.14
CA ASP A 257 -2.61 0.22 -1.45
C ASP A 257 -1.97 -0.89 -0.61
N ALA A 258 -0.66 -0.80 -0.33
CA ALA A 258 0.00 -1.67 0.64
C ALA A 258 -0.65 -1.56 2.03
N ASP A 259 -0.97 -0.34 2.49
CA ASP A 259 -1.59 -0.09 3.81
C ASP A 259 -2.95 -0.78 3.91
N LYS A 260 -3.76 -0.75 2.84
CA LYS A 260 -5.05 -1.45 2.78
C LYS A 260 -4.86 -2.96 2.91
N HIS A 261 -3.93 -3.56 2.18
CA HIS A 261 -3.70 -5.01 2.24
C HIS A 261 -3.07 -5.46 3.56
N PHE A 262 -2.20 -4.66 4.18
CA PHE A 262 -1.75 -4.95 5.55
C PHE A 262 -2.92 -4.92 6.53
N CYS A 263 -3.88 -4.00 6.39
CA CYS A 263 -5.06 -3.97 7.26
C CYS A 263 -6.00 -5.19 7.09
N GLU A 264 -5.89 -5.93 5.99
CA GLU A 264 -6.59 -7.21 5.78
C GLU A 264 -5.91 -8.38 6.51
N CYS A 265 -4.65 -8.22 6.92
CA CYS A 265 -3.90 -9.25 7.65
C CYS A 265 -4.35 -9.34 9.12
N SER A 266 -4.13 -10.49 9.74
CA SER A 266 -4.49 -10.67 11.16
C SER A 266 -3.68 -9.75 12.07
N ILE A 267 -4.33 -9.22 13.10
CA ILE A 267 -3.71 -8.35 14.09
C ILE A 267 -2.52 -9.05 14.77
N GLU A 268 -2.59 -10.37 14.95
CA GLU A 268 -1.50 -11.18 15.52
C GLU A 268 -0.24 -11.13 14.65
N LEU A 269 -0.39 -11.26 13.33
CA LEU A 269 0.71 -11.20 12.37
C LEU A 269 1.32 -9.80 12.28
N LEU A 270 0.48 -8.76 12.20
CA LEU A 270 0.96 -7.36 12.15
C LEU A 270 1.71 -6.93 13.43
N ASN A 271 1.49 -7.65 14.52
CA ASN A 271 2.07 -7.36 15.81
C ASN A 271 3.41 -8.08 16.07
N THR A 272 3.77 -9.03 15.20
CA THR A 272 5.03 -9.78 15.31
C THR A 272 6.11 -9.28 14.37
N VAL A 273 5.72 -8.55 13.32
CA VAL A 273 6.61 -8.03 12.26
C VAL A 273 6.65 -6.50 12.24
N ASP A 274 7.79 -5.96 11.82
CA ASP A 274 8.04 -4.51 11.70
C ASP A 274 7.66 -3.93 10.33
N ASN A 275 7.40 -4.76 9.31
CA ASN A 275 7.09 -4.33 7.94
C ASN A 275 5.98 -3.27 7.89
N TYR A 276 4.90 -3.48 8.67
CA TYR A 276 3.79 -2.53 8.73
C TYR A 276 4.22 -1.17 9.31
N ALA A 277 5.09 -1.16 10.31
CA ALA A 277 5.61 0.06 10.92
C ALA A 277 6.52 0.82 9.94
N VAL A 278 7.36 0.10 9.20
CA VAL A 278 8.21 0.67 8.15
C VAL A 278 7.34 1.28 7.05
N LEU A 279 6.26 0.61 6.63
CA LEU A 279 5.31 1.16 5.66
C LEU A 279 4.68 2.48 6.16
N GLN A 280 4.22 2.52 7.41
CA GLN A 280 3.66 3.76 7.97
C GLN A 280 4.67 4.90 7.92
N LEU A 281 5.94 4.62 8.20
CA LEU A 281 7.02 5.59 8.15
C LEU A 281 7.26 6.10 6.72
N ASP A 282 7.26 5.20 5.73
CA ASP A 282 7.45 5.54 4.32
C ASP A 282 6.29 6.37 3.74
N ILE A 283 5.04 6.09 4.15
CA ILE A 283 3.87 6.90 3.77
C ILE A 283 4.04 8.34 4.28
N VAL A 284 4.43 8.50 5.54
CA VAL A 284 4.60 9.83 6.14
C VAL A 284 5.79 10.57 5.52
N TRP A 285 6.85 9.85 5.15
CA TRP A 285 7.93 10.43 4.36
C TRP A 285 7.43 10.97 3.01
N CYS A 286 6.58 10.21 2.30
CA CYS A 286 5.96 10.68 1.06
C CYS A 286 5.08 11.92 1.28
N TYR A 287 4.25 11.95 2.34
CA TYR A 287 3.47 13.14 2.69
C TYR A 287 4.35 14.37 2.90
N PHE A 288 5.46 14.20 3.62
CA PHE A 288 6.42 15.26 3.86
C PHE A 288 7.05 15.76 2.55
N ARG A 289 7.53 14.85 1.68
CA ARG A 289 8.21 15.20 0.42
C ARG A 289 7.29 15.82 -0.62
N LEU A 290 5.99 15.52 -0.57
CA LEU A 290 4.97 16.15 -1.41
C LEU A 290 4.44 17.47 -0.82
N GLU A 291 4.93 17.89 0.35
CA GLU A 291 4.42 19.06 1.09
C GLU A 291 2.91 19.00 1.38
N HIS A 292 2.35 17.80 1.51
CA HIS A 292 0.93 17.55 1.77
C HIS A 292 0.56 17.82 3.25
N LEU A 293 0.63 19.09 3.64
CA LEU A 293 0.34 19.55 5.01
C LEU A 293 -1.12 19.35 5.45
N ASP A 294 -2.04 19.07 4.52
CA ASP A 294 -3.44 18.77 4.86
C ASP A 294 -3.59 17.36 5.49
N CYS A 295 -2.55 16.52 5.40
CA CYS A 295 -2.53 15.16 5.93
C CYS A 295 -1.86 15.05 7.32
N LEU A 296 -1.62 16.16 8.03
CA LEU A 296 -0.90 16.15 9.33
C LEU A 296 -1.56 15.23 10.38
N ASP A 297 -2.90 15.25 10.48
CA ASP A 297 -3.63 14.39 11.43
C ASP A 297 -3.48 12.90 11.13
N ASP A 298 -3.42 12.54 9.84
CA ASP A 298 -3.18 11.17 9.40
C ASP A 298 -1.71 10.78 9.67
N ALA A 299 -0.77 11.69 9.35
CA ALA A 299 0.64 11.50 9.62
C ALA A 299 0.93 11.23 11.10
N GLU A 300 0.32 11.97 12.02
CA GLU A 300 0.51 11.76 13.47
C GLU A 300 0.02 10.37 13.92
N LYS A 301 -1.11 9.89 13.39
CA LYS A 301 -1.62 8.53 13.66
C LYS A 301 -0.71 7.45 13.13
N LYS A 302 -0.21 7.63 11.90
CA LYS A 302 0.71 6.69 11.24
C LYS A 302 2.04 6.60 11.99
N LEU A 303 2.62 7.74 12.39
CA LEU A 303 3.84 7.78 13.21
C LEU A 303 3.65 7.14 14.58
N SER A 304 2.50 7.39 15.23
CA SER A 304 2.19 6.76 16.53
C SER A 304 2.05 5.24 16.41
N THR A 305 1.45 4.78 15.31
CA THR A 305 1.34 3.34 14.99
C THR A 305 2.70 2.72 14.76
N ALA A 306 3.56 3.36 13.94
CA ALA A 306 4.93 2.91 13.70
C ALA A 306 5.73 2.81 15.00
N HIS A 307 5.68 3.85 15.84
CA HIS A 307 6.38 3.89 17.12
C HIS A 307 5.98 2.72 18.03
N ARG A 308 4.68 2.48 18.19
CA ARG A 308 4.16 1.37 19.01
C ARG A 308 4.55 0.00 18.44
N CYS A 309 4.50 -0.16 17.12
CA CYS A 309 4.90 -1.39 16.47
C CYS A 309 6.40 -1.67 16.66
N PHE A 310 7.27 -0.67 16.51
CA PHE A 310 8.70 -0.83 16.76
C PHE A 310 9.00 -1.19 18.22
N GLN A 311 8.37 -0.53 19.19
CA GLN A 311 8.52 -0.87 20.62
C GLN A 311 8.14 -2.34 20.89
N ARG A 312 7.06 -2.82 20.28
CA ARG A 312 6.62 -4.21 20.44
C ARG A 312 7.54 -5.22 19.72
N CYS A 313 8.01 -4.87 18.52
CA CYS A 313 8.84 -5.77 17.71
C CYS A 313 10.26 -5.87 18.23
N TYR A 314 10.83 -4.77 18.69
CA TYR A 314 12.23 -4.69 19.12
C TYR A 314 12.43 -4.76 20.63
N GLY A 315 11.39 -4.49 21.42
CA GLY A 315 11.48 -4.33 22.88
C GLY A 315 11.66 -2.85 23.26
N GLU A 316 11.35 -2.51 24.52
CA GLU A 316 11.41 -1.11 24.99
C GLU A 316 12.83 -0.53 24.93
N ASN A 317 13.82 -1.39 25.14
CA ASN A 317 15.25 -1.07 25.08
C ASN A 317 15.97 -1.82 23.94
N HIS A 318 15.22 -2.27 22.93
CA HIS A 318 15.72 -3.08 21.81
C HIS A 318 16.25 -4.48 22.21
N GLU A 319 15.88 -4.98 23.39
CA GLU A 319 16.35 -6.26 23.92
C GLU A 319 16.03 -7.44 23.01
N ARG A 320 14.81 -7.49 22.45
CA ARG A 320 14.37 -8.56 21.57
C ARG A 320 15.14 -8.55 20.25
N LEU A 321 15.52 -7.38 19.76
CA LEU A 321 16.30 -7.25 18.54
C LEU A 321 17.74 -7.77 18.73
N ILE A 322 18.35 -7.47 19.89
CA ILE A 322 19.65 -8.00 20.28
C ILE A 322 19.60 -9.52 20.39
N ASP A 323 18.55 -10.08 21.01
CA ASP A 323 18.40 -11.53 21.16
C ASP A 323 18.28 -12.26 19.82
N ILE A 324 17.62 -11.64 18.82
CA ILE A 324 17.37 -12.25 17.51
C ILE A 324 18.53 -12.07 16.54
N LYS A 325 19.09 -10.86 16.45
CA LYS A 325 20.09 -10.49 15.42
C LYS A 325 21.51 -10.29 15.96
N GLY A 326 21.70 -10.34 17.28
CA GLY A 326 22.98 -10.08 17.94
C GLY A 326 23.45 -8.62 17.89
N SER A 327 22.69 -7.74 17.22
CA SER A 327 22.95 -6.30 17.14
C SER A 327 21.64 -5.55 16.90
N TYR A 328 21.61 -4.27 17.27
CA TYR A 328 20.47 -3.38 17.05
C TYR A 328 20.87 -2.07 16.35
N GLY A 329 22.14 -1.95 15.95
CA GLY A 329 22.70 -0.73 15.38
C GLY A 329 22.12 -0.36 14.01
N ARG A 330 21.65 -1.35 13.24
CA ARG A 330 21.12 -1.12 11.89
C ARG A 330 19.73 -0.49 11.93
N GLU A 331 18.85 -1.05 12.76
CA GLU A 331 17.44 -0.67 12.88
C GLU A 331 17.26 0.71 13.51
N LYS A 332 18.28 1.25 14.20
CA LYS A 332 18.29 2.63 14.70
C LYS A 332 18.03 3.68 13.61
N VAL A 333 18.35 3.39 12.34
CA VAL A 333 18.03 4.30 11.22
C VAL A 333 16.52 4.54 11.09
N LEU A 334 15.69 3.55 11.43
CA LEU A 334 14.23 3.68 11.43
C LEU A 334 13.77 4.64 12.54
N PHE A 335 14.38 4.55 13.72
CA PHE A 335 14.09 5.46 14.84
C PHE A 335 14.55 6.89 14.56
N LEU A 336 15.69 7.06 13.89
CA LEU A 336 16.15 8.38 13.43
C LEU A 336 15.08 9.03 12.55
N ARG A 337 14.62 8.32 11.50
CA ARG A 337 13.60 8.84 10.59
C ARG A 337 12.25 9.05 11.30
N LEU A 338 11.88 8.16 12.22
CA LEU A 338 10.68 8.31 13.05
C LEU A 338 10.71 9.59 13.89
N TYR A 339 11.79 9.81 14.66
CA TYR A 339 11.93 11.00 15.49
C TYR A 339 12.02 12.28 14.66
N LEU A 340 12.69 12.22 13.51
CA LEU A 340 12.73 13.35 12.58
C LEU A 340 11.32 13.73 12.10
N LEU A 341 10.55 12.77 11.60
CA LEU A 341 9.18 13.03 11.12
C LEU A 341 8.22 13.44 12.24
N GLN A 342 8.35 12.86 13.44
CA GLN A 342 7.60 13.30 14.62
C GLN A 342 7.93 14.76 14.96
N GLY A 343 9.22 15.11 15.02
CA GLY A 343 9.67 16.47 15.28
C GLY A 343 9.16 17.48 14.25
N ILE A 344 9.19 17.14 12.97
CA ILE A 344 8.60 17.94 11.89
C ILE A 344 7.09 18.11 12.09
N GLY A 345 6.36 17.02 12.41
CA GLY A 345 4.93 17.08 12.71
C GLY A 345 4.60 18.00 13.88
N HIS A 346 5.36 17.90 14.98
CA HIS A 346 5.23 18.80 16.13
C HIS A 346 5.55 20.25 15.77
N TYR A 347 6.56 20.48 14.94
CA TYR A 347 6.90 21.81 14.43
C TYR A 347 5.72 22.42 13.68
N HIS A 348 5.18 21.77 12.65
CA HIS A 348 4.02 22.28 11.90
C HIS A 348 2.75 22.42 12.75
N SER A 349 2.64 21.68 13.85
CA SER A 349 1.56 21.81 14.85
C SER A 349 1.74 22.99 15.82
N GLY A 350 2.89 23.67 15.80
CA GLY A 350 3.23 24.75 16.73
C GLY A 350 3.74 24.30 18.10
N ARG A 351 4.06 23.00 18.27
CA ARG A 351 4.55 22.39 19.52
C ARG A 351 6.07 22.42 19.57
N GLU A 352 6.64 23.60 19.81
CA GLU A 352 8.09 23.87 19.69
C GLU A 352 8.98 23.04 20.61
N LYS A 353 8.61 22.86 21.88
CA LYS A 353 9.42 22.08 22.84
C LYS A 353 9.55 20.63 22.41
N GLU A 354 8.42 20.00 22.06
CA GLU A 354 8.39 18.61 21.58
C GLU A 354 9.15 18.50 20.25
N ALA A 355 8.96 19.46 19.33
CA ALA A 355 9.70 19.49 18.08
C ALA A 355 11.23 19.53 18.32
N ALA A 356 11.69 20.41 19.21
CA ALA A 356 13.09 20.52 19.59
C ALA A 356 13.63 19.23 20.20
N GLU A 357 12.89 18.61 21.12
CA GLU A 357 13.27 17.35 21.76
C GLU A 357 13.42 16.21 20.75
N TYR A 358 12.46 16.04 19.84
CA TYR A 358 12.49 14.97 18.84
C TYR A 358 13.54 15.20 17.75
N ILE A 359 13.72 16.44 17.29
CA ILE A 359 14.76 16.76 16.31
C ILE A 359 16.15 16.60 16.94
N GLN A 360 16.33 16.97 18.22
CA GLN A 360 17.59 16.73 18.93
C GLN A 360 17.87 15.23 19.07
N LYS A 361 16.85 14.41 19.41
CA LYS A 361 17.00 12.94 19.43
C LYS A 361 17.42 12.40 18.07
N ALA A 362 16.81 12.88 16.98
CA ALA A 362 17.18 12.50 15.63
C ALA A 362 18.62 12.94 15.29
N SER A 363 19.04 14.13 15.72
CA SER A 363 20.42 14.64 15.55
C SER A 363 21.44 13.76 16.28
N CYS A 364 21.19 13.39 17.53
CA CYS A 364 22.09 12.50 18.27
C CYS A 364 22.22 11.12 17.60
N LEU A 365 21.11 10.56 17.10
CA LEU A 365 21.15 9.31 16.34
C LEU A 365 21.87 9.47 15.00
N TYR A 366 21.72 10.61 14.34
CA TYR A 366 22.43 10.91 13.09
C TYR A 366 23.94 10.91 13.30
N GLU A 367 24.42 11.57 14.35
CA GLU A 367 25.85 11.57 14.72
C GLU A 367 26.37 10.16 15.03
N GLU A 368 25.56 9.33 15.71
CA GLU A 368 25.92 7.94 16.03
C GLU A 368 25.98 7.05 14.78
N LEU A 369 25.04 7.21 13.85
CA LEU A 369 24.85 6.32 12.70
C LEU A 369 25.57 6.77 11.43
N SER A 370 26.11 7.99 11.43
CA SER A 370 26.91 8.53 10.34
C SER A 370 28.19 7.71 10.18
N ILE A 371 28.40 7.21 8.97
CA ILE A 371 29.53 6.34 8.66
C ILE A 371 30.59 7.14 7.93
N ASP A 372 31.83 6.95 8.35
CA ASP A 372 33.00 7.50 7.68
C ASP A 372 33.19 6.84 6.30
N PRO A 373 33.19 7.62 5.19
CA PRO A 373 33.36 7.07 3.84
C PRO A 373 34.71 6.35 3.66
N GLU A 374 35.76 6.75 4.37
CA GLU A 374 37.07 6.08 4.27
C GLU A 374 37.02 4.63 4.79
N LYS A 375 36.20 4.38 5.82
CA LYS A 375 35.98 3.03 6.36
C LYS A 375 35.17 2.15 5.42
N VAL A 376 34.23 2.74 4.69
CA VAL A 376 33.47 2.03 3.64
C VAL A 376 34.42 1.64 2.52
N GLU A 377 35.27 2.57 2.06
CA GLU A 377 36.28 2.32 1.03
C GLU A 377 37.26 1.20 1.44
N CYS A 378 37.71 1.18 2.70
CA CYS A 378 38.55 0.10 3.24
C CYS A 378 37.89 -1.28 3.08
N LEU A 379 36.59 -1.41 3.38
CA LEU A 379 35.84 -2.66 3.22
C LEU A 379 35.58 -2.99 1.74
N SER A 380 35.38 -1.97 0.90
CA SER A 380 35.26 -2.16 -0.56
C SER A 380 36.55 -2.71 -1.18
N LEU A 381 37.72 -2.29 -0.70
CA LEU A 381 39.01 -2.86 -1.12
C LEU A 381 39.17 -4.35 -0.76
N LEU A 382 38.44 -4.83 0.26
CA LEU A 382 38.37 -6.24 0.63
C LEU A 382 37.35 -7.05 -0.21
N GLY A 383 36.65 -6.40 -1.15
CA GLY A 383 35.66 -7.04 -2.04
C GLY A 383 34.24 -7.10 -1.48
N PHE A 384 33.92 -6.27 -0.48
CA PHE A 384 32.56 -6.12 0.03
C PHE A 384 31.80 -5.02 -0.74
N SER A 385 30.48 -5.19 -0.89
CA SER A 385 29.66 -4.12 -1.48
C SER A 385 29.56 -2.95 -0.50
N GLU A 386 29.32 -1.74 -1.01
CA GLU A 386 29.13 -0.57 -0.13
C GLU A 386 27.93 -0.75 0.82
N GLN A 387 26.87 -1.42 0.35
CA GLN A 387 25.70 -1.74 1.18
C GLN A 387 26.07 -2.66 2.35
N GLU A 388 26.80 -3.74 2.08
CA GLU A 388 27.29 -4.65 3.13
C GLU A 388 28.20 -3.91 4.12
N ALA A 389 29.10 -3.08 3.60
CA ALA A 389 30.00 -2.27 4.41
C ALA A 389 29.24 -1.31 5.33
N ARG A 390 28.27 -0.54 4.80
CA ARG A 390 27.47 0.39 5.60
C ARG A 390 26.67 -0.32 6.69
N LEU A 391 25.96 -1.40 6.34
CA LEU A 391 25.17 -2.16 7.30
C LEU A 391 26.03 -2.83 8.39
N ALA A 392 27.20 -3.35 8.04
CA ALA A 392 28.11 -3.97 8.98
C ALA A 392 28.79 -2.94 9.89
N LEU A 393 29.22 -1.80 9.34
CA LEU A 393 29.82 -0.72 10.12
C LEU A 393 28.83 -0.15 11.14
N ARG A 394 27.54 -0.02 10.80
CA ARG A 394 26.49 0.36 11.78
C ARG A 394 26.33 -0.66 12.89
N ALA A 395 26.33 -1.94 12.56
CA ALA A 395 26.23 -3.01 13.55
C ALA A 395 27.46 -3.09 14.47
N CYS A 396 28.65 -2.75 13.96
CA CYS A 396 29.92 -2.85 14.68
C CYS A 396 30.44 -1.50 15.20
N HIS A 397 29.59 -0.46 15.28
CA HIS A 397 29.95 0.88 15.75
C HIS A 397 31.21 1.46 15.09
N GLY A 398 31.35 1.24 13.78
CA GLY A 398 32.45 1.77 12.96
C GLY A 398 33.79 1.02 13.10
N ASN A 399 33.81 -0.17 13.70
CA ASN A 399 34.99 -1.04 13.72
C ASN A 399 35.08 -1.86 12.40
N VAL A 400 36.12 -1.61 11.62
CA VAL A 400 36.34 -2.22 10.29
C VAL A 400 36.62 -3.72 10.37
N GLU A 401 37.43 -4.17 11.33
CA GLU A 401 37.80 -5.58 11.46
C GLU A 401 36.59 -6.45 11.85
N HIS A 402 35.83 -5.99 12.85
CA HIS A 402 34.59 -6.66 13.25
C HIS A 402 33.55 -6.65 12.13
N ALA A 403 33.44 -5.54 11.39
CA ALA A 403 32.53 -5.44 10.25
C ALA A 403 32.91 -6.45 9.15
N ALA A 404 34.20 -6.59 8.79
CA ALA A 404 34.67 -7.56 7.81
C ALA A 404 34.36 -9.01 8.23
N SER A 405 34.60 -9.34 9.51
CA SER A 405 34.27 -10.66 10.06
C SER A 405 32.76 -10.93 10.02
N LEU A 406 31.93 -9.93 10.36
CA LEU A 406 30.48 -10.04 10.35
C LEU A 406 29.92 -10.25 8.94
N ILE A 407 30.42 -9.51 7.94
CA ILE A 407 30.00 -9.68 6.55
C ILE A 407 30.33 -11.09 6.07
N THR A 408 31.54 -11.58 6.37
CA THR A 408 31.99 -12.92 5.94
C THR A 408 31.11 -14.01 6.56
N SER A 409 30.91 -13.98 7.89
CA SER A 409 30.04 -14.92 8.59
C SER A 409 28.62 -14.91 8.03
N ARG A 410 28.09 -13.71 7.71
CA ARG A 410 26.73 -13.59 7.16
C ARG A 410 26.61 -14.14 5.75
N ARG A 411 27.62 -13.91 4.89
CA ARG A 411 27.65 -14.50 3.54
C ARG A 411 27.62 -16.02 3.60
N GLU A 412 28.36 -16.62 4.53
CA GLU A 412 28.37 -18.07 4.76
C GLU A 412 27.01 -18.58 5.24
N GLU A 413 26.40 -17.92 6.22
CA GLU A 413 25.08 -18.27 6.75
C GLU A 413 23.99 -18.18 5.67
N VAL A 414 23.92 -17.06 4.94
CA VAL A 414 22.97 -16.87 3.82
C VAL A 414 23.21 -17.90 2.72
N ALA A 415 24.48 -18.21 2.38
CA ALA A 415 24.80 -19.23 1.40
C ALA A 415 24.40 -20.64 1.87
N GLN A 416 24.47 -20.92 3.17
CA GLN A 416 23.98 -22.17 3.74
C GLN A 416 22.45 -22.25 3.67
N ILE A 417 21.73 -21.22 4.12
CA ILE A 417 20.27 -21.17 4.06
C ILE A 417 19.78 -21.31 2.61
N ARG A 418 20.40 -20.60 1.67
CA ARG A 418 20.08 -20.73 0.23
C ARG A 418 20.30 -22.15 -0.30
N ARG A 419 21.35 -22.85 0.16
CA ARG A 419 21.59 -24.26 -0.22
C ARG A 419 20.53 -25.18 0.36
N GLU A 420 20.20 -25.03 1.64
CA GLU A 420 19.17 -25.82 2.32
C GLU A 420 17.79 -25.63 1.66
N GLU A 421 17.38 -24.39 1.41
CA GLU A 421 16.10 -24.09 0.77
C GLU A 421 16.03 -24.58 -0.69
N ARG A 422 17.14 -24.49 -1.45
CA ARG A 422 17.21 -25.09 -2.80
C ARG A 422 17.07 -26.61 -2.75
N ALA A 423 17.75 -27.28 -1.81
CA ALA A 423 17.63 -28.72 -1.65
C ALA A 423 16.20 -29.14 -1.28
N LYS A 424 15.53 -28.41 -0.37
CA LYS A 424 14.10 -28.65 -0.04
C LYS A 424 13.19 -28.44 -1.25
N ARG A 425 13.45 -27.44 -2.09
CA ARG A 425 12.68 -27.21 -3.32
C ARG A 425 12.89 -28.34 -4.33
N GLN A 426 14.13 -28.79 -4.50
CA GLN A 426 14.44 -29.92 -5.37
C GLN A 426 13.77 -31.20 -4.89
N GLN A 427 13.83 -31.52 -3.60
CA GLN A 427 13.15 -32.69 -3.02
C GLN A 427 11.65 -32.62 -3.27
N ARG A 428 11.00 -31.49 -2.99
CA ARG A 428 9.56 -31.29 -3.26
C ARG A 428 9.22 -31.55 -4.73
N ARG A 429 10.07 -31.12 -5.67
CA ARG A 429 9.90 -31.37 -7.11
C ARG A 429 10.02 -32.86 -7.45
N GLU A 430 11.00 -33.55 -6.88
CA GLU A 430 11.20 -34.99 -7.06
C GLU A 430 10.01 -35.80 -6.50
N ASP A 431 9.48 -35.41 -5.34
CA ASP A 431 8.31 -36.05 -4.72
C ASP A 431 7.04 -35.86 -5.57
N ILE A 432 6.80 -34.65 -6.09
CA ILE A 432 5.69 -34.38 -7.02
C ILE A 432 5.84 -35.21 -8.31
N ASN A 433 7.04 -35.24 -8.91
CA ASN A 433 7.29 -36.03 -10.11
C ASN A 433 7.12 -37.53 -9.87
N THR A 434 7.46 -38.01 -8.68
CA THR A 434 7.23 -39.40 -8.27
C THR A 434 5.73 -39.72 -8.25
N LEU A 435 4.90 -38.86 -7.63
CA LEU A 435 3.44 -39.04 -7.63
C LEU A 435 2.83 -38.90 -9.03
N LYS A 436 3.32 -37.99 -9.87
CA LYS A 436 2.91 -37.88 -11.27
C LYS A 436 3.25 -39.14 -12.07
N SER A 437 4.42 -39.72 -11.83
CA SER A 437 4.82 -40.99 -12.48
C SER A 437 3.95 -42.18 -12.07
N MET A 438 3.33 -42.13 -10.88
CA MET A 438 2.33 -43.10 -10.42
C MET A 438 0.95 -42.88 -11.06
N GLY A 439 0.77 -41.79 -11.80
CA GLY A 439 -0.47 -41.47 -12.52
C GLY A 439 -1.42 -40.52 -11.79
N TYR A 440 -0.99 -39.93 -10.67
CA TYR A 440 -1.75 -38.87 -10.01
C TYR A 440 -1.61 -37.53 -10.74
N SER A 441 -2.66 -36.71 -10.73
CA SER A 441 -2.56 -35.35 -11.25
C SER A 441 -1.60 -34.51 -10.41
N GLU A 442 -1.02 -33.50 -11.04
CA GLU A 442 -0.09 -32.59 -10.36
C GLU A 442 -0.76 -31.86 -9.18
N ARG A 443 -2.02 -31.45 -9.36
CA ARG A 443 -2.83 -30.82 -8.31
C ARG A 443 -3.04 -31.74 -7.11
N ALA A 444 -3.33 -33.02 -7.34
CA ALA A 444 -3.51 -34.02 -6.28
C ALA A 444 -2.20 -34.26 -5.53
N ALA A 445 -1.10 -34.44 -6.26
CA ALA A 445 0.24 -34.63 -5.70
C ALA A 445 0.66 -33.47 -4.79
N GLN A 446 0.51 -32.23 -5.28
CA GLN A 446 0.84 -31.04 -4.50
C GLN A 446 -0.03 -30.90 -3.26
N THR A 447 -1.35 -31.11 -3.39
CA THR A 447 -2.28 -31.00 -2.26
C THR A 447 -1.92 -32.01 -1.17
N ALA A 448 -1.67 -33.26 -1.55
CA ALA A 448 -1.31 -34.30 -0.60
C ALA A 448 0.04 -34.06 0.09
N LEU A 449 1.06 -33.63 -0.66
CA LEU A 449 2.36 -33.29 -0.08
C LEU A 449 2.28 -32.09 0.86
N ARG A 450 1.41 -31.11 0.60
CA ARG A 450 1.15 -30.00 1.54
C ARG A 450 0.55 -30.49 2.85
N TYR A 451 -0.49 -31.33 2.80
CA TYR A 451 -1.15 -31.84 4.01
C TYR A 451 -0.27 -32.77 4.84
N THR A 452 0.71 -33.41 4.21
CA THR A 452 1.58 -34.40 4.84
C THR A 452 2.99 -33.88 5.11
N GLN A 453 3.19 -32.56 5.00
CA GLN A 453 4.45 -31.87 5.28
C GLN A 453 5.63 -32.48 4.51
N GLY A 454 5.40 -32.88 3.26
CA GLY A 454 6.41 -33.47 2.38
C GLY A 454 6.74 -34.94 2.66
N ASN A 455 5.94 -35.66 3.46
CA ASN A 455 6.12 -37.10 3.63
C ASN A 455 5.41 -37.86 2.49
N LEU A 456 6.20 -38.43 1.57
CA LEU A 456 5.69 -39.10 0.37
C LEU A 456 4.76 -40.29 0.68
N ASP A 457 5.09 -41.10 1.68
CA ASP A 457 4.27 -42.27 2.04
C ASP A 457 2.91 -41.86 2.63
N GLN A 458 2.92 -40.82 3.46
CA GLN A 458 1.69 -40.24 3.98
C GLN A 458 0.90 -39.55 2.87
N ALA A 459 1.56 -38.87 1.93
CA ALA A 459 0.92 -38.22 0.80
C ALA A 459 0.19 -39.23 -0.08
N PHE A 460 0.85 -40.34 -0.41
CA PHE A 460 0.24 -41.45 -1.14
C PHE A 460 -1.03 -41.96 -0.45
N LYS A 461 -0.95 -42.21 0.86
CA LYS A 461 -2.10 -42.63 1.66
C LYS A 461 -3.20 -41.57 1.68
N PHE A 462 -2.85 -40.30 1.83
CA PHE A 462 -3.81 -39.20 1.85
C PHE A 462 -4.57 -39.07 0.53
N ILE A 463 -3.89 -39.25 -0.61
CA ILE A 463 -4.55 -39.25 -1.92
C ILE A 463 -5.56 -40.39 -2.03
N LEU A 464 -5.18 -41.60 -1.59
CA LEU A 464 -6.08 -42.75 -1.61
C LEU A 464 -7.26 -42.61 -0.65
N ASP A 465 -7.06 -41.98 0.50
CA ASP A 465 -8.12 -41.75 1.49
C ASP A 465 -9.10 -40.64 1.08
N ASN A 466 -8.72 -39.78 0.12
CA ASN A 466 -9.52 -38.65 -0.37
C ASN A 466 -9.87 -38.82 -1.87
N PRO A 467 -10.94 -39.55 -2.20
CA PRO A 467 -11.30 -39.87 -3.58
C PRO A 467 -11.59 -38.63 -4.45
N GLU A 468 -12.00 -37.52 -3.85
CA GLU A 468 -12.24 -36.24 -4.54
C GLU A 468 -10.98 -35.68 -5.23
N LEU A 469 -9.78 -36.08 -4.78
CA LEU A 469 -8.51 -35.66 -5.39
C LEU A 469 -8.10 -36.54 -6.58
N LEU A 470 -8.73 -37.70 -6.75
CA LEU A 470 -8.39 -38.68 -7.78
C LEU A 470 -9.04 -38.39 -9.13
N VAL A 471 -9.98 -37.43 -9.19
CA VAL A 471 -10.76 -37.08 -10.39
C VAL A 471 -10.79 -35.57 -10.55
N GLU A 472 -10.49 -35.06 -11.74
CA GLU A 472 -10.64 -33.64 -12.06
C GLU A 472 -12.10 -33.34 -12.44
N TYR A 473 -12.66 -32.19 -12.02
CA TYR A 473 -14.07 -31.85 -12.27
C TYR A 473 -14.44 -31.79 -13.76
N ASP A 474 -13.49 -31.48 -14.65
CA ASP A 474 -13.67 -31.52 -16.11
C ASP A 474 -13.79 -32.96 -16.66
N ASP A 475 -13.30 -33.96 -15.92
CA ASP A 475 -13.26 -35.36 -16.36
C ASP A 475 -14.57 -36.10 -16.14
N LEU A 476 -15.44 -35.59 -15.27
CA LEU A 476 -16.76 -36.14 -15.01
C LEU A 476 -17.71 -35.99 -16.20
N VAL A 477 -17.50 -34.96 -17.04
CA VAL A 477 -18.34 -34.68 -18.24
C VAL A 477 -17.95 -35.58 -19.42
N ALA A 478 -16.73 -36.12 -19.42
CA ALA A 478 -16.18 -36.96 -20.50
C ALA A 478 -16.31 -38.48 -20.24
N MET A 479 -16.81 -38.91 -19.07
CA MET A 479 -16.88 -40.32 -18.67
C MET A 479 -17.70 -41.21 -19.61
N ASP A 480 -18.76 -40.66 -20.23
CA ASP A 480 -19.68 -41.40 -21.11
C ASP A 480 -19.11 -41.68 -22.51
N GLN A 481 -17.97 -41.08 -22.88
CA GLN A 481 -17.37 -41.22 -24.22
C GLN A 481 -16.11 -42.11 -24.22
N PHE A 482 -15.59 -42.49 -23.06
CA PHE A 482 -14.36 -43.29 -22.97
C PHE A 482 -14.65 -44.79 -23.10
N GLN A 483 -14.14 -45.42 -24.17
CA GLN A 483 -14.21 -46.87 -24.34
C GLN A 483 -13.02 -47.55 -23.67
N VAL A 484 -13.32 -48.41 -22.70
CA VAL A 484 -12.30 -49.20 -22.00
C VAL A 484 -11.87 -50.38 -22.87
N SER A 485 -10.56 -50.59 -23.03
CA SER A 485 -10.01 -51.75 -23.74
C SER A 485 -10.27 -53.05 -22.98
N GLN A 486 -10.66 -54.12 -23.70
CA GLN A 486 -10.88 -55.45 -23.13
C GLN A 486 -9.60 -56.01 -22.48
N GLU A 487 -8.42 -55.69 -23.02
CA GLU A 487 -7.13 -56.12 -22.48
C GLU A 487 -6.86 -55.52 -21.09
N SER A 488 -7.25 -54.27 -20.85
CA SER A 488 -7.11 -53.60 -19.55
C SER A 488 -8.06 -54.18 -18.50
N ILE A 489 -9.26 -54.59 -18.90
CA ILE A 489 -10.23 -55.27 -18.03
C ILE A 489 -9.70 -56.66 -17.64
N ASP A 490 -9.20 -57.42 -18.62
CA ASP A 490 -8.67 -58.77 -18.40
C ASP A 490 -7.46 -58.74 -17.45
N GLN A 491 -6.63 -57.70 -17.51
CA GLN A 491 -5.53 -57.49 -16.57
C GLN A 491 -6.00 -57.27 -15.13
N LEU A 492 -7.02 -56.43 -14.90
CA LEU A 492 -7.57 -56.23 -13.55
C LEU A 492 -8.32 -57.48 -13.03
N MET A 493 -9.00 -58.20 -13.92
CA MET A 493 -9.61 -59.48 -13.59
C MET A 493 -8.56 -60.54 -13.19
N TYR A 494 -7.41 -60.56 -13.88
CA TYR A 494 -6.30 -61.44 -13.52
C TYR A 494 -5.72 -61.09 -12.13
N MET A 495 -5.78 -59.82 -11.72
CA MET A 495 -5.41 -59.37 -10.37
C MET A 495 -6.46 -59.75 -9.30
N GLY A 496 -7.59 -60.34 -9.68
CA GLY A 496 -8.63 -60.84 -8.77
C GLY A 496 -9.81 -59.90 -8.56
N PHE A 497 -9.91 -58.80 -9.30
CA PHE A 497 -11.04 -57.88 -9.22
C PHE A 497 -12.22 -58.36 -10.06
N SER A 498 -13.45 -58.00 -9.66
CA SER A 498 -14.65 -58.34 -10.43
C SER A 498 -14.65 -57.60 -11.78
N ARG A 499 -15.31 -58.17 -12.79
CA ARG A 499 -15.43 -57.54 -14.11
C ARG A 499 -16.12 -56.18 -14.01
N GLU A 500 -17.21 -56.09 -13.26
CA GLU A 500 -17.99 -54.86 -13.08
C GLU A 500 -17.17 -53.76 -12.39
N SER A 501 -16.47 -54.10 -11.31
CA SER A 501 -15.60 -53.15 -10.58
C SER A 501 -14.43 -52.68 -11.44
N SER A 502 -13.86 -53.57 -12.26
CA SER A 502 -12.73 -53.27 -13.16
C SER A 502 -13.15 -52.32 -14.29
N GLU A 503 -14.31 -52.57 -14.90
CA GLU A 503 -14.88 -51.71 -15.94
C GLU A 503 -15.23 -50.33 -15.40
N GLN A 504 -15.83 -50.24 -14.21
CA GLN A 504 -16.13 -48.97 -13.57
C GLN A 504 -14.86 -48.18 -13.22
N ALA A 505 -13.84 -48.82 -12.63
CA ALA A 505 -12.61 -48.14 -12.23
C ALA A 505 -11.82 -47.62 -13.44
N LEU A 506 -11.75 -48.40 -14.52
CA LEU A 506 -11.07 -47.98 -15.75
C LEU A 506 -11.80 -46.86 -16.47
N LYS A 507 -13.14 -46.77 -16.36
CA LYS A 507 -13.88 -45.60 -16.86
C LYS A 507 -13.57 -44.35 -16.06
N VAL A 508 -13.51 -44.47 -14.73
CA VAL A 508 -13.18 -43.35 -13.82
C VAL A 508 -11.78 -42.80 -14.08
N PHE A 509 -10.81 -43.69 -14.27
CA PHE A 509 -9.40 -43.30 -14.45
C PHE A 509 -8.94 -43.29 -15.91
N LYS A 510 -9.87 -43.20 -16.88
CA LYS A 510 -9.58 -43.11 -18.33
C LYS A 510 -8.57 -44.16 -18.82
N GLY A 511 -8.71 -45.40 -18.36
CA GLY A 511 -7.86 -46.52 -18.75
C GLY A 511 -6.52 -46.64 -18.00
N ASN A 512 -6.26 -45.83 -16.97
CA ASN A 512 -5.08 -45.99 -16.13
C ASN A 512 -5.22 -47.22 -15.20
N ILE A 513 -4.61 -48.32 -15.62
CA ILE A 513 -4.63 -49.62 -14.93
C ILE A 513 -3.98 -49.54 -13.53
N HIS A 514 -2.91 -48.75 -13.39
CA HIS A 514 -2.22 -48.61 -12.11
C HIS A 514 -3.10 -47.89 -11.07
N LEU A 515 -3.70 -46.77 -11.45
CA LEU A 515 -4.58 -46.01 -10.55
C LEU A 515 -5.86 -46.80 -10.21
N ALA A 516 -6.42 -47.49 -11.20
CA ALA A 516 -7.59 -48.35 -11.03
C ALA A 516 -7.32 -49.53 -10.08
N SER A 517 -6.21 -50.26 -10.27
CA SER A 517 -5.84 -51.38 -9.41
C SER A 517 -5.50 -50.95 -7.99
N GLN A 518 -4.79 -49.83 -7.80
CA GLN A 518 -4.46 -49.29 -6.47
C GLN A 518 -5.71 -48.86 -5.71
N THR A 519 -6.61 -48.12 -6.37
CA THR A 519 -7.85 -47.65 -5.74
C THR A 519 -8.76 -48.84 -5.37
N LEU A 520 -8.93 -49.81 -6.29
CA LEU A 520 -9.70 -51.02 -6.00
C LEU A 520 -9.08 -51.84 -4.87
N ALA A 521 -7.75 -51.97 -4.81
CA ALA A 521 -7.07 -52.67 -3.72
C ALA A 521 -7.31 -51.98 -2.36
N HIS A 522 -7.23 -50.65 -2.31
CA HIS A 522 -7.42 -49.86 -1.10
C HIS A 522 -8.83 -50.01 -0.52
N TYR A 523 -9.85 -50.00 -1.38
CA TYR A 523 -11.26 -50.11 -0.98
C TYR A 523 -11.84 -51.53 -1.03
N GLY A 524 -10.99 -52.56 -1.07
CA GLY A 524 -11.44 -53.96 -0.98
C GLY A 524 -12.24 -54.45 -2.20
N GLY A 525 -11.97 -53.90 -3.39
CA GLY A 525 -12.54 -54.31 -4.68
C GLY A 525 -13.80 -53.56 -5.11
N VAL A 526 -14.23 -52.54 -4.36
CA VAL A 526 -15.40 -51.71 -4.67
C VAL A 526 -15.02 -50.24 -4.64
N LEU A 527 -15.49 -49.45 -5.62
CA LEU A 527 -15.20 -48.02 -5.67
C LEU A 527 -16.06 -47.23 -4.67
N PRO A 528 -15.52 -46.16 -4.04
CA PRO A 528 -16.30 -45.21 -3.26
C PRO A 528 -17.45 -44.58 -4.05
N ALA A 529 -18.60 -44.37 -3.38
CA ALA A 529 -19.78 -43.76 -3.98
C ALA A 529 -19.55 -42.32 -4.50
N SER A 530 -18.55 -41.61 -3.95
CA SER A 530 -18.15 -40.28 -4.39
C SER A 530 -17.46 -40.26 -5.77
N LEU A 531 -16.95 -41.40 -6.24
CA LEU A 531 -16.33 -41.55 -7.56
C LEU A 531 -17.32 -42.05 -8.63
N LEU A 532 -18.56 -42.38 -8.23
CA LEU A 532 -19.59 -42.91 -9.10
C LEU A 532 -20.58 -41.79 -9.47
N PRO A 533 -21.02 -41.71 -10.74
CA PRO A 533 -22.07 -40.77 -11.12
C PRO A 533 -23.39 -41.10 -10.39
N SER A 534 -24.05 -40.08 -9.85
CA SER A 534 -25.37 -40.23 -9.22
C SER A 534 -26.44 -40.55 -10.28
N PRO A 535 -27.31 -41.55 -10.08
CA PRO A 535 -28.29 -41.97 -11.08
C PRO A 535 -29.56 -41.10 -11.17
N GLU A 536 -29.62 -39.91 -10.59
CA GLU A 536 -30.82 -39.05 -10.64
C GLU A 536 -30.51 -37.65 -11.18
N GLY A 537 -31.04 -37.35 -12.37
CA GLY A 537 -30.92 -36.02 -12.96
C GLY A 537 -31.25 -35.91 -14.45
N SER A 538 -32.25 -36.64 -14.95
CA SER A 538 -32.84 -36.34 -16.26
C SER A 538 -33.63 -35.02 -16.20
N SER A 539 -33.36 -34.13 -17.15
CA SER A 539 -34.11 -32.93 -17.59
C SER A 539 -33.67 -31.57 -17.03
N SER A 540 -32.89 -30.83 -17.82
CA SER A 540 -33.43 -29.71 -18.61
C SER A 540 -32.39 -29.23 -19.61
N SER A 541 -32.70 -29.41 -20.89
CA SER A 541 -32.05 -28.79 -22.03
C SER A 541 -32.23 -27.27 -21.99
N GLU A 542 -31.13 -26.53 -21.94
CA GLU A 542 -31.08 -25.18 -22.52
C GLU A 542 -29.84 -25.08 -23.40
N GLU A 543 -30.10 -24.74 -24.66
CA GLU A 543 -29.10 -24.49 -25.68
C GLU A 543 -28.17 -23.35 -25.24
N SER A 544 -26.87 -23.56 -25.39
CA SER A 544 -25.93 -22.46 -25.53
C SER A 544 -24.93 -22.82 -26.62
N THR A 545 -25.03 -22.06 -27.69
CA THR A 545 -24.25 -22.14 -28.93
C THR A 545 -22.77 -21.93 -28.62
N SER A 546 -21.96 -22.99 -28.76
CA SER A 546 -20.50 -22.85 -28.85
C SER A 546 -20.10 -22.83 -30.32
N SER A 547 -19.75 -21.65 -30.82
CA SER A 547 -18.96 -21.50 -32.04
C SER A 547 -17.52 -21.90 -31.70
N LYS A 548 -17.13 -23.10 -32.16
CA LYS A 548 -15.74 -23.54 -32.28
C LYS A 548 -15.09 -22.75 -33.41
N ASP A 549 -14.02 -22.03 -33.11
CA ASP A 549 -12.96 -21.76 -34.07
C ASP A 549 -11.62 -22.03 -33.39
N SER A 550 -10.98 -23.11 -33.81
CA SER A 550 -9.56 -23.36 -33.60
C SER A 550 -8.78 -22.70 -34.74
N PRO A 551 -7.69 -21.96 -34.49
CA PRO A 551 -6.72 -21.71 -35.52
C PRO A 551 -5.56 -22.69 -35.38
N THR A 552 -5.49 -23.58 -36.36
CA THR A 552 -4.31 -24.32 -36.77
C THR A 552 -3.13 -23.38 -36.92
N GLU A 553 -1.97 -23.80 -36.39
CA GLU A 553 -0.71 -23.10 -36.58
C GLU A 553 -0.39 -22.88 -38.06
N SER A 554 -0.02 -21.64 -38.39
CA SER A 554 0.74 -21.35 -39.59
C SER A 554 1.68 -20.19 -39.31
N ALA A 555 2.96 -20.44 -39.50
CA ALA A 555 4.06 -19.51 -39.35
C ALA A 555 3.88 -18.25 -40.21
N GLY A 556 3.98 -17.09 -39.57
CA GLY A 556 4.00 -15.79 -40.25
C GLY A 556 4.27 -14.65 -39.27
N SER A 557 5.50 -14.16 -39.26
CA SER A 557 5.99 -13.06 -38.42
C SER A 557 5.11 -11.81 -38.49
N SER A 558 4.50 -11.45 -37.36
CA SER A 558 4.11 -10.08 -37.00
C SER A 558 3.92 -10.01 -35.49
N SER A 559 4.90 -9.45 -34.79
CA SER A 559 4.97 -9.36 -33.33
C SER A 559 4.00 -8.31 -32.76
N SER A 560 2.80 -8.74 -32.41
CA SER A 560 2.02 -8.11 -31.34
C SER A 560 2.18 -8.97 -30.09
N PRO A 561 2.51 -8.41 -28.91
CA PRO A 561 2.63 -9.19 -27.69
C PRO A 561 1.30 -9.88 -27.39
N THR A 562 1.37 -11.17 -27.07
CA THR A 562 0.23 -11.95 -26.60
C THR A 562 -0.16 -11.50 -25.18
N ASP A 563 -1.36 -11.86 -24.71
CA ASP A 563 -1.77 -11.55 -23.34
C ASP A 563 -0.82 -12.18 -22.31
N GLU A 564 -0.25 -13.36 -22.61
CA GLU A 564 0.77 -14.03 -21.80
C GLU A 564 2.08 -13.24 -21.73
N ASP A 565 2.56 -12.68 -22.86
CA ASP A 565 3.76 -11.83 -22.88
C ASP A 565 3.60 -10.60 -21.97
N MET A 566 2.40 -9.99 -21.96
CA MET A 566 2.10 -8.85 -21.08
C MET A 566 2.06 -9.21 -19.60
N GLU A 567 1.62 -10.43 -19.26
CA GLU A 567 1.60 -10.94 -17.89
C GLU A 567 3.02 -11.23 -17.38
N VAL A 568 3.86 -11.87 -18.20
CA VAL A 568 5.28 -12.12 -17.90
C VAL A 568 6.03 -10.80 -17.73
N ASP A 569 5.81 -9.83 -18.62
CA ASP A 569 6.42 -8.51 -18.53
C ASP A 569 6.05 -7.79 -17.21
N ALA A 570 4.76 -7.81 -16.83
CA ALA A 570 4.28 -7.20 -15.60
C ALA A 570 4.88 -7.84 -14.35
N VAL A 571 5.03 -9.17 -14.34
CA VAL A 571 5.70 -9.91 -13.26
C VAL A 571 7.19 -9.56 -13.21
N SER A 572 7.86 -9.53 -14.36
CA SER A 572 9.29 -9.18 -14.48
C SER A 572 9.60 -7.78 -13.95
N GLU A 573 8.69 -6.82 -14.14
CA GLU A 573 8.83 -5.45 -13.64
C GLU A 573 8.84 -5.42 -12.12
N ILE A 574 7.98 -6.19 -11.46
CA ILE A 574 7.88 -6.24 -10.00
C ILE A 574 9.12 -6.88 -9.40
N ILE A 575 9.62 -7.97 -9.99
CA ILE A 575 10.79 -8.69 -9.46
C ILE A 575 12.03 -7.80 -9.49
N LYS A 576 12.18 -6.94 -10.50
CA LYS A 576 13.27 -5.96 -10.57
C LYS A 576 13.23 -4.93 -9.44
N ASP A 577 12.04 -4.65 -8.90
CA ASP A 577 11.87 -3.71 -7.80
C ASP A 577 12.01 -4.39 -6.41
N ILE A 578 12.01 -5.73 -6.34
CA ILE A 578 12.27 -6.48 -5.11
C ILE A 578 13.79 -6.55 -4.87
N PRO A 579 14.30 -6.07 -3.73
CA PRO A 579 15.74 -6.07 -3.46
C PRO A 579 16.26 -7.50 -3.23
N GLU A 580 17.48 -7.78 -3.71
CA GLU A 580 18.15 -9.06 -3.45
C GLU A 580 18.59 -9.24 -2.00
N HIS A 581 18.79 -8.12 -1.28
CA HIS A 581 19.23 -8.09 0.12
C HIS A 581 18.05 -7.74 1.04
N GLU A 582 17.71 -8.61 1.98
CA GLU A 582 16.53 -8.49 2.86
C GLU A 582 16.54 -7.20 3.71
N GLU A 583 17.73 -6.72 4.09
CA GLU A 583 17.90 -5.49 4.89
C GLU A 583 18.15 -4.23 4.04
N ASP A 584 17.87 -4.28 2.73
CA ASP A 584 18.07 -3.14 1.83
C ASP A 584 17.36 -1.86 2.31
N TYR A 585 16.20 -1.99 2.95
CA TYR A 585 15.46 -0.86 3.51
C TYR A 585 16.14 -0.20 4.73
N LEU A 586 17.14 -0.86 5.34
CA LEU A 586 17.98 -0.30 6.40
C LEU A 586 19.24 0.39 5.84
N ASP A 587 19.55 0.20 4.56
CA ASP A 587 20.71 0.80 3.91
C ASP A 587 20.39 2.21 3.40
N LEU A 588 20.38 3.16 4.33
CA LEU A 588 20.22 4.59 4.03
C LEU A 588 21.57 5.30 4.03
N THR A 589 21.81 6.28 3.17
CA THR A 589 23.02 7.13 3.25
C THR A 589 22.93 8.17 4.36
N LEU A 590 21.72 8.45 4.85
CA LEU A 590 21.37 9.50 5.83
C LEU A 590 21.61 10.95 5.34
N GLU A 591 22.00 11.15 4.08
CA GLU A 591 22.26 12.48 3.53
C GLU A 591 21.01 13.38 3.53
N GLU A 592 19.87 12.83 3.11
CA GLU A 592 18.60 13.58 3.08
C GLU A 592 18.12 13.91 4.50
N GLU A 593 18.18 12.95 5.40
CA GLU A 593 17.85 13.15 6.82
C GLU A 593 18.76 14.21 7.47
N GLY A 594 20.07 14.16 7.20
CA GLY A 594 21.02 15.13 7.74
C GLY A 594 20.72 16.57 7.28
N GLN A 595 20.38 16.75 6.00
CA GLN A 595 19.96 18.06 5.47
C GLN A 595 18.69 18.58 6.15
N ILE A 596 17.68 17.72 6.31
CA ILE A 596 16.41 18.09 6.93
C ILE A 596 16.59 18.38 8.43
N ILE A 597 17.40 17.60 9.14
CA ILE A 597 17.74 17.85 10.55
C ILE A 597 18.37 19.24 10.68
N HIS A 598 19.37 19.56 9.85
CA HIS A 598 20.02 20.88 9.89
C HIS A 598 19.04 22.02 9.58
N GLU A 599 18.19 21.84 8.56
CA GLU A 599 17.16 22.80 8.20
C GLU A 599 16.21 23.08 9.37
N TYR A 600 15.63 22.05 9.98
CA TYR A 600 14.65 22.22 11.06
C TYR A 600 15.29 22.66 12.38
N LEU A 601 16.54 22.29 12.66
CA LEU A 601 17.29 22.87 13.78
C LEU A 601 17.46 24.37 13.61
N SER A 602 17.72 24.86 12.39
CA SER A 602 17.84 26.30 12.12
C SER A 602 16.53 27.07 12.31
N TYR A 603 15.39 26.39 12.28
CA TYR A 603 14.07 27.00 12.51
C TYR A 603 13.64 27.02 13.97
N ILE A 604 14.24 26.18 14.81
CA ILE A 604 13.90 26.01 16.24
C ILE A 604 14.89 26.76 17.14
N GLN A 605 16.10 27.02 16.66
CA GLN A 605 17.06 27.96 17.26
C GLN A 605 16.61 29.41 17.04
#